data_AF-A0A397JCF2-F1
#
_entry.id   AF-A0A397JCF2-F1
#
_cell.length_a   1.000
_cell.length_b   1.000
_cell.length_c   1.000
_cell.angle_alpha   90.00
_cell.angle_beta   90.00
_cell.angle_gamma   90.00
#
_symmetry.space_group_name_H-M   'P 1'
#
loop_
_entity.id
_entity.type
_entity.pdbx_description
1 polymer ?
#
loop_
_entity_poly.entity_id
_entity_poly.type
_entity_poly.pdbx_seq_one_letter_code
_entity_poly.pdbx_strand_id
1 'polypeptide(L)'
;MRRENLTKEDIIQFSQNTCKWVKEFARPTKKTKTSKIEQEGLYQCTDVTPYMHVLAFHIPLFMQELLQQNLCLRWFTISGIEKKNHEHVRLFFGRTTMGGGTEQTVAYQINSFEN
;
A
#
# COMPACT_ATOMS: atom_id res chain seq x y z
N MET A 1 -7.61 10.31 -18.19
CA MET A 1 -7.16 10.03 -16.81
C MET A 1 -6.32 11.22 -16.36
N ARG A 2 -6.70 11.93 -15.29
CA ARG A 2 -6.07 13.21 -14.91
C ARG A 2 -4.65 12.93 -14.40
N ARG A 3 -3.64 13.56 -15.02
CA ARG A 3 -2.32 13.67 -14.41
C ARG A 3 -2.46 14.63 -13.24
N GLU A 4 -2.22 14.15 -12.04
CA GLU A 4 -1.86 15.06 -10.95
C GLU A 4 -0.45 15.56 -11.28
N ASN A 5 -0.31 16.88 -11.42
CA ASN A 5 0.99 17.51 -11.66
C ASN A 5 1.81 17.44 -10.37
N LEU A 6 2.32 16.26 -10.06
CA LEU A 6 3.21 16.06 -8.92
C LEU A 6 4.53 16.78 -9.21
N THR A 7 4.89 17.71 -8.33
CA THR A 7 6.13 18.49 -8.44
C THR A 7 7.27 17.84 -7.63
N LYS A 8 8.51 18.29 -7.85
CA LYS A 8 9.63 17.83 -7.03
C LYS A 8 9.47 18.27 -5.57
N GLU A 9 8.93 19.46 -5.38
CA GLU A 9 8.63 20.07 -4.09
C GLU A 9 7.63 19.23 -3.30
N ASP A 10 6.59 18.72 -3.97
CA ASP A 10 5.62 17.80 -3.35
C ASP A 10 6.29 16.52 -2.84
N ILE A 11 7.21 15.95 -3.63
CA ILE A 11 7.95 14.73 -3.25
C ILE A 11 8.89 15.00 -2.06
N ILE A 12 9.56 16.16 -2.05
CA ILE A 12 10.43 16.56 -0.93
C ILE A 12 9.59 16.74 0.33
N GLN A 13 8.46 17.43 0.24
CA GLN A 13 7.57 17.63 1.38
C GLN A 13 7.01 16.30 1.90
N PHE A 14 6.63 15.39 0.99
CA PHE A 14 6.21 14.04 1.32
C PHE A 14 7.30 13.26 2.08
N SER A 15 8.55 13.30 1.60
CA SER A 15 9.70 12.65 2.24
C SER A 15 9.93 13.18 3.67
N GLN A 16 9.89 14.51 3.84
CA GLN A 16 10.05 15.14 5.15
C GLN A 16 8.93 14.75 6.11
N ASN A 17 7.69 14.74 5.63
CA ASN A 17 6.51 14.41 6.43
C ASN A 17 6.52 12.94 6.88
N THR A 18 6.84 12.01 5.97
CA THR A 18 6.92 10.58 6.27
C THR A 18 8.08 10.26 7.21
N CYS A 19 9.25 10.85 6.99
CA CYS A 19 10.37 10.73 7.93
C CYS A 19 10.04 11.27 9.32
N LYS A 20 9.39 12.43 9.41
CA LYS A 20 8.94 12.99 10.70
C LYS A 20 7.94 12.06 11.37
N TRP A 21 6.98 11.53 10.63
CA TRP A 21 5.98 10.61 11.15
C TRP A 21 6.60 9.31 11.71
N VAL A 22 7.54 8.68 10.99
CA VAL A 22 8.25 7.48 11.50
C VAL A 22 9.06 7.80 12.76
N LYS A 23 9.69 8.98 12.84
CA LYS A 23 10.42 9.42 14.04
C LYS A 23 9.51 9.64 15.25
N GLU A 24 8.34 10.24 15.05
CA GLU A 24 7.35 10.40 16.12
C GLU A 24 6.78 9.05 16.56
N PHE A 25 6.51 8.15 15.61
CA PHE A 25 6.06 6.79 15.90
C PHE A 25 7.05 6.05 16.80
N ALA A 26 8.34 6.06 16.45
CA ALA A 26 9.41 5.38 17.17
C ALA A 26 10.00 6.21 18.33
N ARG A 27 9.30 7.25 18.78
CA ARG A 27 9.81 8.16 19.80
C ARG A 27 9.89 7.45 21.15
N PRO A 28 11.06 7.36 21.81
CA PRO A 28 11.19 6.67 23.08
C PRO A 28 10.57 7.45 24.24
N THR A 29 10.12 6.71 25.25
CA THR A 29 9.71 7.29 26.54
C THR A 29 10.95 7.79 27.29
N LYS A 30 10.95 9.07 27.69
CA LYS A 30 12.00 9.66 28.52
C LYS A 30 11.53 9.73 29.96
N LYS A 31 12.39 9.29 30.88
CA LYS A 31 12.16 9.34 32.33
C LYS A 31 13.28 10.15 33.00
N THR A 32 12.94 10.89 34.06
CA THR A 32 13.92 11.54 34.93
C THR A 32 14.76 10.50 35.68
N LYS A 33 15.85 10.95 36.32
CA LYS A 33 16.59 10.14 37.33
C LYS A 33 15.69 9.63 38.46
N THR A 34 14.59 10.32 38.74
CA THR A 34 13.58 9.95 39.75
C THR A 34 12.44 9.08 39.18
N SER A 35 12.58 8.54 37.97
CA SER A 35 11.60 7.69 37.27
C SER A 35 10.28 8.37 36.86
N LYS A 36 10.19 9.70 36.93
CA LYS A 36 9.03 10.47 36.44
C LYS A 36 9.08 10.56 34.91
N ILE A 37 7.96 10.29 34.23
CA ILE A 37 7.87 10.38 32.76
C ILE A 37 7.92 11.87 32.36
N GLU A 38 8.90 12.25 31.55
CA GLU A 38 9.02 13.60 30.97
C GLU A 38 8.46 13.65 29.55
N GLN A 39 8.57 12.54 28.82
CA GLN A 39 8.07 12.41 27.46
C GLN A 39 7.54 11.00 27.31
N GLU A 40 6.27 10.89 26.95
CA GLU A 40 5.67 9.60 26.61
C GLU A 40 6.06 9.21 25.18
N GLY A 41 6.58 7.99 25.05
CA GLY A 41 6.81 7.35 23.77
C GLY A 41 5.56 6.64 23.27
N LEU A 42 5.45 6.48 21.95
CA LEU A 42 4.35 5.76 21.32
C LEU A 42 4.73 4.29 21.13
N TYR A 43 5.78 4.05 20.34
CA TYR A 43 6.32 2.73 20.03
C TYR A 43 7.85 2.72 20.12
N GLN A 44 8.43 1.52 20.12
CA GLN A 44 9.88 1.34 20.07
C GLN A 44 10.38 1.38 18.63
N CYS A 45 11.67 1.67 18.44
CA CYS A 45 12.29 1.61 17.11
C CYS A 45 12.18 0.21 16.47
N THR A 46 12.12 -0.85 17.27
CA THR A 46 11.94 -2.23 16.81
C THR A 46 10.54 -2.50 16.25
N ASP A 47 9.56 -1.66 16.57
CA ASP A 47 8.18 -1.79 16.11
C ASP A 47 7.97 -1.14 14.73
N VAL A 48 9.00 -0.47 14.18
CA VAL A 48 8.96 0.09 12.83
C VAL A 48 8.90 -1.07 11.83
N THR A 49 7.76 -1.18 11.15
CA THR A 49 7.55 -2.24 10.17
C THR A 49 8.34 -1.98 8.88
N PRO A 50 8.64 -3.03 8.09
CA PRO A 50 9.25 -2.87 6.78
C PRO A 50 8.48 -1.92 5.85
N TYR A 51 7.14 -1.91 5.92
CA TYR A 51 6.31 -1.00 5.13
C TYR A 51 6.50 0.48 5.50
N MET A 52 6.69 0.79 6.78
CA MET A 52 7.00 2.14 7.23
C MET A 52 8.38 2.60 6.74
N HIS A 53 9.37 1.70 6.78
CA HIS A 53 10.71 1.97 6.24
C HIS A 53 10.65 2.21 4.72
N VAL A 54 9.96 1.35 3.98
CA VAL A 54 9.73 1.53 2.53
C VAL A 54 9.04 2.87 2.24
N LEU A 55 7.98 3.19 2.98
CA LEU A 55 7.23 4.44 2.81
C LEU A 55 8.09 5.69 3.00
N ALA A 56 8.91 5.74 4.05
CA ALA A 56 9.67 6.94 4.38
C ALA A 56 10.98 7.10 3.59
N PHE A 57 11.64 5.99 3.24
CA PHE A 57 12.99 6.04 2.66
C PHE A 57 13.05 5.64 1.19
N HIS A 58 12.18 4.73 0.73
CA HIS A 58 12.27 4.18 -0.64
C HIS A 58 11.22 4.76 -1.58
N ILE A 59 9.98 4.98 -1.12
CA ILE A 59 8.92 5.57 -1.94
C ILE A 59 9.29 6.97 -2.47
N PRO A 60 9.86 7.90 -1.69
CA PRO A 60 10.22 9.21 -2.24
C PRO A 60 11.30 9.14 -3.33
N LEU A 61 12.29 8.26 -3.16
CA LEU A 61 13.33 8.02 -4.17
C LEU A 61 12.72 7.47 -5.46
N PHE A 62 11.81 6.50 -5.32
CA PHE A 62 11.11 5.93 -6.47
C PHE A 62 10.22 6.96 -7.16
N MET A 63 9.50 7.81 -6.42
CA MET A 63 8.71 8.90 -6.98
C MET A 63 9.58 9.90 -7.77
N GLN A 64 10.80 10.20 -7.30
CA GLN A 64 11.74 11.07 -8.04
C GLN A 64 12.17 10.45 -9.36
N GLU A 65 12.47 9.15 -9.38
CA GLU A 65 12.84 8.45 -10.61
C GLU A 65 11.68 8.41 -11.62
N LEU A 66 10.48 8.08 -11.16
CA LEU A 66 9.29 8.06 -12.00
C LEU A 66 8.96 9.45 -12.56
N LEU A 67 9.16 10.51 -11.77
CA LEU A 67 8.95 11.89 -12.22
C LEU A 67 9.87 12.25 -13.40
N GLN A 68 11.14 11.82 -13.36
CA GLN A 68 12.10 12.05 -14.46
C GLN A 68 11.66 11.34 -15.75
N GLN A 69 11.07 10.14 -15.61
CA GLN A 69 10.58 9.34 -16.73
C GLN A 69 9.15 9.70 -17.16
N ASN A 70 8.53 10.71 -16.54
CA ASN A 70 7.16 11.14 -16.83
C ASN A 70 6.11 10.02 -16.55
N LEU A 71 6.43 9.13 -15.61
CA LEU A 71 5.63 7.99 -15.16
C LEU A 71 4.93 8.31 -13.83
N CYS A 72 3.93 7.50 -13.46
CA CYS A 72 3.18 7.65 -12.22
C CYS A 72 3.26 6.40 -11.34
N LEU A 73 3.48 6.59 -10.03
CA LEU A 73 3.56 5.50 -9.06
C LEU A 73 2.32 4.58 -9.09
N ARG A 74 1.13 5.15 -9.32
CA ARG A 74 -0.14 4.40 -9.39
C ARG A 74 -0.14 3.29 -10.44
N TRP A 75 0.63 3.45 -11.52
CA TRP A 75 0.70 2.47 -12.60
C TRP A 75 1.37 1.16 -12.16
N PHE A 76 2.16 1.20 -11.09
CA PHE A 76 2.86 0.05 -10.54
C PHE A 76 2.08 -0.63 -9.40
N THR A 77 0.80 -0.28 -9.21
CA THR A 77 -0.06 -0.92 -8.20
C THR A 77 -0.66 -2.22 -8.72
N ILE A 78 -0.84 -3.19 -7.83
CA ILE A 78 -1.38 -4.52 -8.15
C ILE A 78 -2.92 -4.57 -8.09
N SER A 79 -3.58 -3.43 -7.87
CA SER A 79 -5.04 -3.33 -7.67
C SER A 79 -5.86 -3.94 -8.82
N GLY A 80 -5.35 -3.93 -10.05
CA GLY A 80 -6.00 -4.58 -11.19
C GLY A 80 -6.08 -6.11 -11.06
N ILE A 81 -5.04 -6.75 -10.53
CA ILE A 81 -5.01 -8.21 -10.30
C ILE A 81 -5.96 -8.57 -9.15
N GLU A 82 -5.94 -7.80 -8.05
CA GLU A 82 -6.85 -8.00 -6.93
C GLU A 82 -8.32 -7.89 -7.38
N LYS A 83 -8.63 -6.89 -8.22
CA LYS A 83 -9.95 -6.73 -8.81
C LYS A 83 -10.33 -7.91 -9.70
N LYS A 84 -9.45 -8.37 -10.59
CA LYS A 84 -9.69 -9.54 -11.45
C LYS A 84 -9.98 -10.79 -10.60
N ASN A 85 -9.20 -11.02 -9.56
CA ASN A 85 -9.40 -12.14 -8.65
C ASN A 85 -10.74 -12.05 -7.91
N HIS A 86 -11.10 -10.86 -7.41
CA HIS A 86 -12.38 -10.64 -6.76
C HIS A 86 -13.56 -10.86 -7.71
N GLU A 87 -13.48 -10.35 -8.94
CA GLU A 87 -14.52 -10.55 -9.97
C GLU A 87 -14.65 -12.02 -10.36
N HIS A 88 -13.54 -12.74 -10.47
CA HIS A 88 -13.55 -14.18 -10.76
C HIS A 88 -14.29 -14.96 -9.68
N VAL A 89 -13.92 -14.77 -8.40
CA VAL A 89 -14.60 -15.39 -7.26
C VAL A 89 -16.08 -15.02 -7.23
N ARG A 90 -16.41 -13.73 -7.44
CA ARG A 90 -17.79 -13.25 -7.43
C ARG A 90 -18.64 -13.86 -8.54
N LEU A 91 -18.14 -13.92 -9.77
CA LEU A 91 -18.86 -14.48 -10.93
C LEU A 91 -19.01 -16.00 -10.81
N PHE A 92 -17.96 -16.67 -10.33
CA PHE A 92 -17.97 -18.11 -10.11
C PHE A 92 -19.00 -18.50 -9.04
N PHE A 93 -18.86 -17.98 -7.82
CA PHE A 93 -19.74 -18.38 -6.72
C PHE A 93 -21.13 -17.76 -6.81
N GLY A 94 -21.25 -16.52 -7.31
CA GLY A 94 -22.54 -15.85 -7.50
C GLY A 94 -23.45 -16.50 -8.54
N ARG A 95 -22.90 -17.31 -9.47
CA ARG A 95 -23.68 -18.14 -10.40
C ARG A 95 -24.04 -19.52 -9.84
N THR A 96 -23.36 -19.98 -8.78
CA THR A 96 -23.51 -21.35 -8.26
C THR A 96 -24.51 -21.50 -7.11
N THR A 97 -24.97 -20.42 -6.48
CA THR A 97 -25.93 -20.53 -5.36
C THR A 97 -27.36 -20.22 -5.77
N MET A 98 -28.21 -21.23 -5.58
CA MET A 98 -29.68 -21.26 -5.60
C MET A 98 -30.37 -21.43 -6.97
N GLY A 99 -30.08 -22.53 -7.69
CA GLY A 99 -31.14 -23.20 -8.47
C GLY A 99 -30.89 -23.58 -9.94
N GLY A 100 -29.71 -23.34 -10.52
CA GLY A 100 -29.48 -23.68 -11.94
C GLY A 100 -28.04 -24.05 -12.24
N GLY A 101 -27.74 -25.36 -12.21
CA GLY A 101 -26.49 -25.88 -12.73
C GLY A 101 -26.36 -25.54 -14.22
N THR A 102 -25.21 -25.00 -14.61
CA THR A 102 -24.86 -24.86 -16.03
C THR A 102 -24.16 -26.14 -16.48
N GLU A 103 -24.42 -26.60 -17.70
CA GLU A 103 -23.88 -27.87 -18.25
C GLU A 103 -22.36 -27.87 -18.43
N GLN A 104 -21.72 -26.69 -18.38
CA GLN A 104 -20.27 -26.56 -18.55
C GLN A 104 -19.53 -26.77 -17.23
N THR A 105 -18.51 -27.62 -17.29
CA THR A 105 -17.67 -27.96 -16.13
C THR A 105 -16.91 -26.74 -15.62
N VAL A 106 -16.67 -26.73 -14.31
CA VAL A 106 -15.90 -25.70 -13.58
C VAL A 106 -14.57 -25.35 -14.27
N ALA A 107 -13.87 -26.35 -14.79
CA ALA A 107 -12.60 -26.18 -15.48
C ALA A 107 -12.71 -25.40 -16.81
N TYR A 108 -13.82 -25.56 -17.54
CA TYR A 108 -14.04 -24.88 -18.81
C TYR A 108 -14.26 -23.37 -18.62
N GLN A 109 -15.04 -22.99 -17.60
CA GLN A 109 -15.31 -21.57 -17.32
C GLN A 109 -14.06 -20.82 -16.88
N ILE A 110 -13.22 -21.45 -16.03
CA ILE A 110 -11.94 -20.87 -15.59
C ILE A 110 -11.01 -20.65 -16.80
N ASN A 111 -10.83 -21.69 -17.64
CA ASN A 111 -9.95 -21.60 -18.80
C ASN A 111 -10.42 -20.58 -19.84
N SER A 112 -11.73 -20.36 -19.97
CA SER A 112 -12.30 -19.36 -20.89
C SER A 112 -12.16 -17.90 -20.41
N PHE A 113 -11.96 -17.68 -19.11
CA PHE A 113 -11.83 -16.34 -18.52
C PHE A 113 -10.35 -15.91 -18.38
N GLU A 114 -9.43 -16.88 -18.42
CA GLU A 114 -7.99 -16.66 -18.35
C GLU A 114 -7.32 -16.40 -19.71
N ASN A 115 -7.94 -16.84 -20.82
CA ASN A 115 -7.55 -16.56 -22.20
C ASN A 115 -8.26 -15.33 -22.78
#